data_AF-A0A7J0DTH6-F1
#
_entry.id   AF-A0A7J0DTH6-F1
#
_cell.length_a   1.000
_cell.length_b   1.000
_cell.length_c   1.000
_cell.angle_alpha   90.00
_cell.angle_beta   90.00
_cell.angle_gamma   90.00
#
_symmetry.space_group_name_H-M   'P 1'
#
loop_
_entity.id
_entity.type
_entity.pdbx_description
1 polymer ?
#
loop_
_entity_poly.entity_id
_entity_poly.type
_entity_poly.pdbx_seq_one_letter_code
_entity_poly.pdbx_strand_id
1 'polypeptide(L)'
;MGDATKFIWNMLEQNRPANRRPDVEVVHLLINQYTGPAALAYVEACTVNLSAMYLQEYNYPGYDLKWSFTSVMYHEMTHIWQWYAPGTPSGLIEGIADYTSIKANYYPPELAKPGSGERWDQGYGPTARFLEYCDRLRPRFVAALNRKMRYEWSVDYFVDLLGKPVDQLWSEYKAEYEGSVSNVAVNANLSLWREYKDAYYEIKTRTETGMGCQLD
;
A
#
# COMPACT_ATOMS: atom_id res chain seq x y z
N MET A 1 -2.95 16.40 4.40
CA MET A 1 -1.80 15.89 3.62
C MET A 1 -0.47 16.02 4.37
N GLY A 2 -0.12 17.19 4.95
CA GLY A 2 1.17 17.35 5.65
C GLY A 2 1.45 16.35 6.79
N ASP A 3 0.44 16.00 7.60
CA ASP A 3 0.62 15.01 8.69
C ASP A 3 0.84 13.59 8.15
N ALA A 4 0.11 13.19 7.10
CA ALA A 4 0.33 11.92 6.40
C ALA A 4 1.75 11.86 5.81
N THR A 5 2.23 12.91 5.15
CA THR A 5 3.61 13.00 4.66
C THR A 5 4.64 12.77 5.78
N LYS A 6 4.51 13.48 6.89
CA LYS A 6 5.44 13.34 8.03
C LYS A 6 5.40 11.92 8.61
N PHE A 7 4.21 11.35 8.75
CA PHE A 7 4.04 9.98 9.22
C PHE A 7 4.73 8.98 8.29
N ILE A 8 4.46 9.06 6.99
CA ILE A 8 5.02 8.16 5.98
C ILE A 8 6.55 8.29 5.92
N TRP A 9 7.09 9.51 5.96
CA TRP A 9 8.54 9.70 6.03
C TRP A 9 9.16 9.07 7.27
N ASN A 10 8.49 9.15 8.42
CA ASN A 10 8.99 8.52 9.64
C ASN A 10 8.90 6.99 9.55
N MET A 11 7.79 6.46 9.02
CA MET A 11 7.57 5.03 8.86
C MET A 11 8.61 4.41 7.92
N LEU A 12 8.85 5.03 6.76
CA LEU A 12 9.78 4.57 5.73
C LEU A 12 11.25 5.03 5.93
N GLU A 13 11.57 5.68 7.06
CA GLU A 13 12.89 6.25 7.35
C GLU A 13 13.40 7.28 6.31
N GLN A 14 12.47 8.01 5.69
CA GLN A 14 12.70 9.08 4.73
C GLN A 14 12.74 10.47 5.40
N ASN A 15 13.11 10.54 6.68
CA ASN A 15 13.20 11.79 7.45
C ASN A 15 14.25 12.77 6.90
N ARG A 16 15.28 12.28 6.20
CA ARG A 16 16.32 13.10 5.56
C ARG A 16 16.02 13.31 4.08
N PRO A 17 16.25 14.51 3.51
CA PRO A 17 16.03 14.78 2.08
C PRO A 17 16.68 13.76 1.14
N ALA A 18 17.90 13.30 1.43
CA ALA A 18 18.62 12.32 0.60
C ALA A 18 17.91 10.95 0.45
N ASN A 19 17.01 10.62 1.38
CA ASN A 19 16.25 9.37 1.38
C ASN A 19 14.86 9.54 0.74
N ARG A 20 14.41 10.78 0.50
CA ARG A 20 13.11 11.09 -0.08
C ARG A 20 13.17 11.02 -1.60
N ARG A 21 12.00 10.85 -2.21
CA ARG A 21 11.82 11.09 -3.63
C ARG A 21 12.12 12.55 -3.96
N PRO A 22 13.18 12.84 -4.73
CA PRO A 22 13.60 14.21 -4.99
C PRO A 22 12.70 14.91 -6.02
N ASP A 23 11.90 14.15 -6.76
CA ASP A 23 11.00 14.64 -7.79
C ASP A 23 9.63 15.07 -7.25
N VAL A 24 9.32 14.79 -5.98
CA VAL A 24 8.07 15.23 -5.33
C VAL A 24 8.27 16.59 -4.66
N GLU A 25 7.96 17.67 -5.37
CA GLU A 25 7.94 19.03 -4.80
C GLU A 25 6.57 19.38 -4.21
N VAL A 26 5.50 19.03 -4.93
CA VAL A 26 4.10 19.31 -4.58
C VAL A 26 3.29 18.02 -4.71
N VAL A 27 2.34 17.85 -3.79
CA VAL A 27 1.31 16.80 -3.88
C VAL A 27 -0.02 17.46 -4.19
N HIS A 28 -0.64 17.05 -5.30
CA HIS A 28 -1.95 17.54 -5.69
C HIS A 28 -3.04 16.58 -5.20
N LEU A 29 -4.22 17.12 -4.90
CA LEU A 29 -5.43 16.34 -4.66
C LEU A 29 -6.49 16.85 -5.63
N LEU A 30 -6.97 15.97 -6.50
CA LEU A 30 -8.08 16.25 -7.40
C LEU A 30 -9.30 15.45 -6.95
N ILE A 31 -10.34 16.15 -6.52
CA ILE A 31 -11.64 15.54 -6.22
C ILE A 31 -12.55 15.78 -7.42
N ASN A 32 -12.99 14.71 -8.07
CA ASN A 32 -13.86 14.77 -9.24
C ASN A 32 -14.95 13.69 -9.20
N GLN A 33 -15.98 13.80 -10.02
CA GLN A 33 -16.97 12.73 -10.17
C GLN A 33 -16.45 11.69 -11.16
N TYR A 34 -15.80 10.64 -10.65
CA TYR A 34 -15.41 9.47 -11.44
C TYR A 34 -16.51 8.42 -11.36
N THR A 35 -16.89 7.85 -12.51
CA THR A 35 -17.86 6.76 -12.63
C THR A 35 -17.16 5.44 -12.97
N GLY A 36 -17.76 4.30 -12.62
CA GLY A 36 -17.21 2.96 -12.90
C GLY A 36 -16.12 2.49 -11.91
N PRO A 37 -15.33 1.46 -12.24
CA PRO A 37 -14.29 0.90 -11.34
C PRO A 37 -13.20 1.90 -10.92
N ALA A 38 -13.01 3.00 -11.66
CA ALA A 38 -12.12 4.11 -11.30
C ALA A 38 -12.64 4.99 -10.13
N ALA A 39 -13.84 4.70 -9.62
CA ALA A 39 -14.59 5.56 -8.73
C ALA A 39 -14.13 5.61 -7.26
N LEU A 40 -12.96 5.09 -6.88
CA LEU A 40 -12.48 5.21 -5.48
C LEU A 40 -11.35 6.24 -5.36
N ALA A 41 -10.09 5.81 -5.49
CA ALA A 41 -8.94 6.70 -5.50
C ALA A 41 -7.74 6.13 -6.27
N TYR A 42 -6.93 7.04 -6.79
CA TYR A 42 -5.76 6.96 -7.66
C TYR A 42 -4.48 7.69 -7.26
N VAL A 43 -3.29 7.25 -7.66
CA VAL A 43 -2.16 8.18 -7.82
C VAL A 43 -1.67 8.22 -9.26
N GLU A 44 -1.46 9.43 -9.77
CA GLU A 44 -0.82 9.68 -11.05
C GLU A 44 0.04 10.95 -10.96
N ALA A 45 1.31 10.88 -11.35
CA ALA A 45 2.25 12.00 -11.34
C ALA A 45 2.17 12.88 -10.07
N CYS A 46 2.10 12.23 -8.90
CA CYS A 46 2.04 12.88 -7.58
C CYS A 46 0.74 13.67 -7.29
N THR A 47 -0.30 13.38 -8.09
CA THR A 47 -1.69 13.75 -7.86
C THR A 47 -2.46 12.57 -7.27
N VAL A 48 -3.06 12.77 -6.10
CA VAL A 48 -4.10 11.88 -5.57
C VAL A 48 -5.40 12.22 -6.27
N ASN A 49 -5.93 11.30 -7.07
CA ASN A 49 -7.23 11.41 -7.71
C ASN A 49 -8.26 10.72 -6.82
N LEU A 50 -9.29 11.43 -6.36
CA LEU A 50 -10.30 10.92 -5.44
C LEU A 50 -11.69 11.14 -6.02
N SER A 51 -12.54 10.11 -6.05
CA SER A 51 -13.91 10.28 -6.50
C SER A 51 -14.79 10.93 -5.43
N ALA A 52 -15.53 11.96 -5.82
CA ALA A 52 -16.59 12.54 -4.99
C ALA A 52 -17.71 11.52 -4.71
N MET A 53 -17.96 10.57 -5.62
CA MET A 53 -18.93 9.49 -5.40
C MET A 53 -18.49 8.57 -4.26
N TYR A 54 -17.18 8.27 -4.17
CA TYR A 54 -16.64 7.49 -3.05
C TYR A 54 -16.90 8.18 -1.71
N LEU A 55 -16.64 9.49 -1.64
CA LEU A 55 -16.88 10.27 -0.42
C LEU A 55 -18.37 10.32 -0.04
N GLN A 56 -19.27 10.20 -1.01
CA GLN A 56 -20.72 10.23 -0.78
C GLN A 56 -21.29 8.85 -0.40
N GLU A 57 -20.85 7.78 -1.06
CA GLU A 57 -21.41 6.43 -0.93
C GLU A 57 -20.68 5.59 0.13
N TYR A 58 -19.40 5.87 0.39
CA TYR A 58 -18.54 5.06 1.25
C TYR A 58 -18.46 5.59 2.68
N ASN A 59 -19.61 5.62 3.35
CA ASN A 59 -19.71 5.85 4.78
C ASN A 59 -19.66 4.48 5.49
N TYR A 60 -18.44 4.00 5.82
CA TYR A 60 -18.30 2.76 6.60
C TYR A 60 -19.14 2.86 7.87
N PRO A 61 -20.01 1.88 8.18
CA PRO A 61 -20.81 1.91 9.41
C PRO A 61 -19.89 2.10 10.63
N GLY A 62 -20.06 3.22 11.35
CA GLY A 62 -19.24 3.57 12.52
C GLY A 62 -18.07 4.52 12.25
N TYR A 63 -17.84 4.94 11.00
CA TYR A 63 -16.82 5.94 10.64
C TYR A 63 -17.46 7.13 9.94
N ASP A 64 -16.94 8.33 10.21
CA ASP A 64 -17.37 9.54 9.53
C ASP A 64 -16.57 9.78 8.23
N LEU A 65 -17.06 10.72 7.42
CA LEU A 65 -16.41 11.14 6.19
C LEU A 65 -14.95 11.56 6.39
N LYS A 66 -14.64 12.19 7.53
CA LYS A 66 -13.28 12.64 7.83
C LYS A 66 -12.35 11.44 7.99
N TRP A 67 -12.80 10.40 8.68
CA TRP A 67 -12.03 9.17 8.83
C TRP A 67 -11.84 8.46 7.49
N SER A 68 -12.90 8.29 6.68
CA SER A 68 -12.80 7.64 5.36
C SER A 68 -11.83 8.38 4.43
N PHE A 69 -11.94 9.71 4.37
CA PHE A 69 -11.02 10.56 3.64
C PHE A 69 -9.59 10.38 4.15
N THR A 70 -9.39 10.39 5.46
CA THR A 70 -8.05 10.26 6.06
C THR A 70 -7.42 8.90 5.73
N SER A 71 -8.19 7.80 5.84
CA SER A 71 -7.76 6.45 5.46
C SER A 71 -7.24 6.39 4.03
N VAL A 72 -8.03 6.88 3.06
CA VAL A 72 -7.61 6.93 1.66
C VAL A 72 -6.35 7.79 1.48
N MET A 73 -6.26 8.94 2.14
CA MET A 73 -5.07 9.77 2.01
C MET A 73 -3.81 9.10 2.54
N TYR A 74 -3.89 8.30 3.62
CA TYR A 74 -2.72 7.55 4.10
C TYR A 74 -2.30 6.44 3.13
N HIS A 75 -3.26 5.76 2.52
CA HIS A 75 -3.00 4.77 1.46
C HIS A 75 -2.34 5.41 0.24
N GLU A 76 -3.05 6.34 -0.41
CA GLU A 76 -2.61 6.92 -1.69
C GLU A 76 -1.34 7.77 -1.53
N MET A 77 -1.19 8.52 -0.44
CA MET A 77 0.06 9.25 -0.22
C MET A 77 1.25 8.32 0.01
N THR A 78 1.04 7.08 0.47
CA THR A 78 2.14 6.11 0.56
C THR A 78 2.71 5.83 -0.82
N HIS A 79 1.84 5.66 -1.82
CA HIS A 79 2.29 5.47 -3.20
C HIS A 79 3.11 6.64 -3.75
N ILE A 80 2.84 7.87 -3.30
CA ILE A 80 3.64 9.04 -3.67
C ILE A 80 5.05 8.94 -3.10
N TRP A 81 5.20 8.52 -1.84
CA TRP A 81 6.47 8.59 -1.12
C TRP A 81 7.30 7.32 -1.14
N GLN A 82 6.66 6.16 -1.35
CA GLN A 82 7.33 4.88 -1.39
C GLN A 82 8.19 4.74 -2.64
N TRP A 83 9.25 3.97 -2.49
CA TRP A 83 10.15 3.58 -3.56
C TRP A 83 9.68 2.24 -4.13
N TYR A 84 9.70 2.15 -5.45
CA TYR A 84 9.62 0.88 -6.17
C TYR A 84 10.39 1.00 -7.48
N ALA A 85 10.80 -0.15 -8.02
CA ALA A 85 11.53 -0.27 -9.27
C ALA A 85 10.77 -1.17 -10.26
N PRO A 86 11.11 -1.13 -11.56
CA PRO A 86 10.51 -2.01 -12.54
C PRO A 86 10.53 -3.48 -12.11
N GLY A 87 9.38 -4.15 -12.25
CA GLY A 87 9.22 -5.55 -11.84
C GLY A 87 8.93 -5.76 -10.34
N THR A 88 8.82 -4.70 -9.53
CA THR A 88 8.28 -4.82 -8.17
C THR A 88 6.81 -5.29 -8.25
N PRO A 89 6.41 -6.34 -7.52
CA PRO A 89 5.04 -6.83 -7.54
C PRO A 89 4.04 -5.73 -7.13
N SER A 90 2.99 -5.53 -7.93
CA SER A 90 1.92 -4.57 -7.64
C SER A 90 1.28 -4.85 -6.27
N GLY A 91 1.08 -6.11 -5.92
CA GLY A 91 0.56 -6.48 -4.62
C GLY A 91 1.48 -6.13 -3.45
N LEU A 92 2.81 -6.12 -3.64
CA LEU A 92 3.72 -5.60 -2.61
C LEU A 92 3.56 -4.08 -2.44
N ILE A 93 3.45 -3.36 -3.56
CA ILE A 93 3.26 -1.89 -3.62
C ILE A 93 1.97 -1.48 -2.91
N GLU A 94 0.86 -2.19 -3.16
CA GLU A 94 -0.43 -1.99 -2.48
C GLU A 94 -0.40 -2.44 -1.02
N GLY A 95 0.31 -3.54 -0.72
CA GLY A 95 0.47 -4.02 0.63
C GLY A 95 1.24 -3.06 1.55
N ILE A 96 2.23 -2.34 1.03
CA ILE A 96 2.94 -1.30 1.79
C ILE A 96 2.03 -0.09 2.08
N ALA A 97 1.16 0.27 1.15
CA ALA A 97 0.16 1.32 1.36
C ALA A 97 -0.85 0.92 2.46
N ASP A 98 -1.41 -0.29 2.41
CA ASP A 98 -2.30 -0.79 3.47
C ASP A 98 -1.55 -0.96 4.81
N TYR A 99 -0.27 -1.38 4.80
CA TYR A 99 0.56 -1.45 6.01
C TYR A 99 0.70 -0.06 6.65
N THR A 100 0.87 1.00 5.85
CA THR A 100 0.90 2.38 6.36
C THR A 100 -0.41 2.74 7.04
N SER A 101 -1.54 2.43 6.40
CA SER A 101 -2.88 2.64 6.96
C SER A 101 -3.07 1.90 8.28
N ILE A 102 -2.54 0.68 8.42
CA ILE A 102 -2.52 -0.06 9.69
C ILE A 102 -1.71 0.67 10.75
N LYS A 103 -0.46 1.05 10.44
CA LYS A 103 0.43 1.71 11.41
C LYS A 103 -0.08 3.09 11.83
N ALA A 104 -0.82 3.76 10.97
CA ALA A 104 -1.46 5.04 11.27
C ALA A 104 -2.80 4.90 11.99
N ASN A 105 -3.30 3.67 12.20
CA ASN A 105 -4.61 3.37 12.76
C ASN A 105 -5.79 3.94 11.94
N TYR A 106 -5.63 3.96 10.61
CA TYR A 106 -6.64 4.38 9.62
C TYR A 106 -6.94 3.24 8.64
N TYR A 107 -7.26 2.06 9.13
CA TYR A 107 -7.61 0.90 8.31
C TYR A 107 -9.07 0.47 8.54
N PRO A 108 -9.78 -0.04 7.52
CA PRO A 108 -11.19 -0.40 7.64
C PRO A 108 -11.37 -1.62 8.57
N PRO A 109 -12.52 -1.75 9.25
CA PRO A 109 -12.82 -2.92 10.09
C PRO A 109 -12.71 -4.26 9.35
N GLU A 110 -13.06 -4.26 8.07
CA GLU A 110 -13.05 -5.43 7.18
C GLU A 110 -11.65 -5.71 6.61
N LEU A 111 -10.62 -4.98 7.06
CA LEU A 111 -9.24 -5.27 6.67
C LEU A 111 -8.92 -6.74 7.02
N ALA A 112 -8.17 -7.36 6.12
CA ALA A 112 -7.75 -8.74 6.23
C ALA A 112 -7.14 -9.04 7.61
N LYS A 113 -7.50 -10.20 8.18
CA LYS A 113 -6.97 -10.67 9.46
C LYS A 113 -5.55 -11.24 9.28
N PRO A 114 -4.71 -11.24 10.33
CA PRO A 114 -3.47 -12.03 10.30
C PRO A 114 -3.74 -13.48 9.88
N GLY A 115 -2.86 -14.04 9.06
CA GLY A 115 -3.00 -15.36 8.45
C GLY A 115 -3.92 -15.42 7.23
N SER A 116 -4.59 -14.33 6.82
CA SER A 116 -5.40 -14.33 5.60
C SER A 116 -4.56 -14.22 4.33
N GLY A 117 -5.19 -14.48 3.18
CA GLY A 117 -4.56 -14.46 1.86
C GLY A 117 -3.97 -15.79 1.41
N GLU A 118 -3.71 -15.86 0.11
CA GLU A 118 -3.22 -17.03 -0.62
C GLU A 118 -1.73 -16.92 -0.96
N ARG A 119 -1.24 -15.70 -1.21
CA ARG A 119 0.17 -15.41 -1.52
C ARG A 119 0.66 -14.15 -0.82
N TRP A 120 1.98 -14.05 -0.65
CA TRP A 120 2.61 -12.96 0.10
C TRP A 120 2.46 -11.59 -0.56
N ASP A 121 2.39 -11.55 -1.90
CA ASP A 121 2.19 -10.37 -2.75
C ASP A 121 0.77 -10.30 -3.33
N GLN A 122 -0.23 -10.77 -2.58
CA GLN A 122 -1.63 -10.70 -3.02
C GLN A 122 -2.14 -9.25 -3.15
N GLY A 123 -1.50 -8.28 -2.50
CA GLY A 123 -1.99 -6.92 -2.42
C GLY A 123 -2.70 -6.63 -1.12
N TYR A 124 -2.88 -5.34 -0.85
CA TYR A 124 -3.77 -4.82 0.19
C TYR A 124 -3.54 -5.49 1.57
N GLY A 125 -4.62 -5.65 2.33
CA GLY A 125 -4.63 -6.22 3.68
C GLY A 125 -3.85 -7.54 3.84
N PRO A 126 -4.03 -8.56 2.99
CA PRO A 126 -3.26 -9.80 3.12
C PRO A 126 -1.75 -9.59 3.14
N THR A 127 -1.22 -8.84 2.16
CA THR A 127 0.21 -8.51 2.11
C THR A 127 0.60 -7.60 3.27
N ALA A 128 -0.22 -6.61 3.63
CA ALA A 128 0.05 -5.72 4.76
C ALA A 128 0.20 -6.48 6.09
N ARG A 129 -0.64 -7.49 6.35
CA ARG A 129 -0.53 -8.34 7.56
C ARG A 129 0.72 -9.20 7.56
N PHE A 130 1.15 -9.69 6.40
CA PHE A 130 2.43 -10.37 6.28
C PHE A 130 3.62 -9.42 6.51
N LEU A 131 3.54 -8.18 6.04
CA LEU A 131 4.56 -7.17 6.33
C LEU A 131 4.63 -6.82 7.83
N GLU A 132 3.51 -6.86 8.58
CA GLU A 132 3.55 -6.76 10.04
C GLU A 132 4.28 -7.93 10.71
N TYR A 133 4.08 -9.15 10.19
CA TYR A 133 4.84 -10.32 10.63
C TYR A 133 6.34 -10.13 10.36
N CYS A 134 6.74 -9.73 9.15
CA CYS A 134 8.13 -9.46 8.81
C CYS A 134 8.76 -8.35 9.68
N ASP A 135 8.01 -7.27 9.96
CA ASP A 135 8.46 -6.16 10.79
C ASP A 135 8.61 -6.53 12.28
N ARG A 136 7.86 -7.53 12.75
CA ARG A 136 8.08 -8.11 14.09
C ARG A 136 9.35 -8.95 14.16
N LEU A 137 9.70 -9.67 13.08
CA LEU A 137 10.96 -10.42 12.99
C LEU A 137 12.18 -9.48 12.91
N ARG A 138 12.04 -8.37 12.18
CA ARG A 138 13.04 -7.32 12.08
C ARG A 138 12.37 -5.94 12.17
N PRO A 139 12.57 -5.20 13.27
CA PRO A 139 12.07 -3.85 13.37
C PRO A 139 12.51 -2.99 12.18
N ARG A 140 11.58 -2.22 11.61
CA ARG A 140 11.79 -1.38 10.42
C ARG A 140 12.07 -2.18 9.16
N PHE A 141 11.54 -3.40 9.07
CA PHE A 141 11.65 -4.23 7.86
C PHE A 141 11.09 -3.49 6.64
N VAL A 142 9.88 -2.94 6.74
CA VAL A 142 9.22 -2.26 5.60
C VAL A 142 10.03 -1.04 5.14
N ALA A 143 10.59 -0.26 6.06
CA ALA A 143 11.47 0.86 5.72
C ALA A 143 12.75 0.40 5.02
N ALA A 144 13.36 -0.68 5.51
CA ALA A 144 14.56 -1.26 4.90
C ALA A 144 14.29 -1.85 3.52
N LEU A 145 13.16 -2.53 3.34
CA LEU A 145 12.71 -3.06 2.06
C LEU A 145 12.47 -1.91 1.07
N ASN A 146 11.64 -0.93 1.43
CA ASN A 146 11.36 0.27 0.63
C ASN A 146 12.65 0.92 0.12
N ARG A 147 13.65 1.13 1.00
CA ARG A 147 14.94 1.69 0.61
C ARG A 147 15.70 0.84 -0.41
N LYS A 148 15.63 -0.50 -0.32
CA LYS A 148 16.26 -1.40 -1.31
C LYS A 148 15.55 -1.35 -2.66
N MET A 149 14.23 -1.17 -2.66
CA MET A 149 13.42 -1.06 -3.89
C MET A 149 13.59 0.24 -4.69
N ARG A 150 14.50 1.14 -4.28
CA ARG A 150 14.67 2.46 -4.88
C ARG A 150 15.11 2.43 -6.34
N TYR A 151 15.91 1.44 -6.74
CA TYR A 151 16.54 1.41 -8.06
C TYR A 151 16.31 0.10 -8.80
N GLU A 152 16.19 -1.01 -8.07
CA GLU A 152 15.95 -2.33 -8.63
C GLU A 152 15.04 -3.13 -7.68
N TRP A 153 14.48 -4.22 -8.19
CA TRP A 153 13.70 -5.16 -7.40
C TRP A 153 14.32 -6.55 -7.47
N SER A 154 14.44 -7.19 -6.31
CA SER A 154 14.70 -8.63 -6.21
C SER A 154 13.93 -9.21 -5.04
N VAL A 155 13.32 -10.38 -5.25
CA VAL A 155 12.68 -11.14 -4.18
C VAL A 155 13.69 -11.61 -3.12
N ASP A 156 14.98 -11.69 -3.46
CA ASP A 156 16.05 -12.05 -2.53
C ASP A 156 16.31 -10.97 -1.47
N TYR A 157 15.70 -9.79 -1.59
CA TYR A 157 15.74 -8.78 -0.52
C TYR A 157 15.15 -9.29 0.80
N PHE A 158 14.24 -10.26 0.76
CA PHE A 158 13.79 -10.95 1.97
C PHE A 158 14.91 -11.79 2.61
N VAL A 159 15.77 -12.42 1.81
CA VAL A 159 16.96 -13.14 2.29
C VAL A 159 17.96 -12.15 2.89
N ASP A 160 18.26 -11.06 2.18
CA ASP A 160 19.17 -10.02 2.69
C ASP A 160 18.70 -9.43 4.03
N LEU A 161 17.37 -9.27 4.19
CA LEU A 161 16.81 -8.57 5.33
C LEU A 161 16.43 -9.49 6.50
N LEU A 162 16.01 -10.73 6.24
CA LEU A 162 15.49 -11.66 7.26
C LEU A 162 16.21 -13.00 7.28
N GLY A 163 17.17 -13.22 6.39
CA GLY A 163 17.95 -14.46 6.29
C GLY A 163 17.19 -15.65 5.73
N LYS A 164 15.98 -15.44 5.15
CA LYS A 164 15.11 -16.50 4.64
C LYS A 164 14.45 -16.10 3.31
N PRO A 165 14.22 -17.05 2.40
CA PRO A 165 13.39 -16.81 1.21
C PRO A 165 11.96 -16.39 1.59
N VAL A 166 11.33 -15.57 0.76
CA VAL A 166 9.97 -15.06 1.03
C VAL A 166 8.94 -16.18 1.17
N ASP A 167 9.07 -17.26 0.38
CA ASP A 167 8.14 -18.39 0.44
C ASP A 167 8.20 -19.11 1.78
N GLN A 168 9.40 -19.26 2.35
CA GLN A 168 9.57 -19.83 3.69
C GLN A 168 8.94 -18.90 4.75
N LEU A 169 9.21 -17.59 4.67
CA LEU A 169 8.62 -16.61 5.59
C LEU A 169 7.08 -16.62 5.51
N TRP A 170 6.52 -16.74 4.31
CA TRP A 170 5.09 -16.83 4.09
C TRP A 170 4.51 -18.11 4.70
N SER A 171 5.13 -19.27 4.48
CA SER A 171 4.71 -20.52 5.12
C SER A 171 4.77 -20.46 6.65
N GLU A 172 5.82 -19.88 7.22
CA GLU A 172 5.95 -19.68 8.67
C GLU A 172 4.87 -18.74 9.22
N TYR A 173 4.60 -17.63 8.52
CA TYR A 173 3.49 -16.73 8.84
C TYR A 173 2.14 -17.46 8.82
N LYS A 174 1.86 -18.25 7.78
CA LYS A 174 0.60 -19.01 7.67
C LYS A 174 0.46 -20.03 8.80
N ALA A 175 1.54 -20.72 9.16
CA ALA A 175 1.58 -21.66 10.27
C ALA A 175 1.33 -20.97 11.63
N GLU A 176 1.84 -19.75 11.86
CA GLU A 176 1.60 -19.01 13.11
C GLU A 176 0.10 -18.70 13.33
N TYR A 177 -0.66 -18.54 12.26
CA TYR A 177 -2.09 -18.19 12.30
C TYR A 177 -3.02 -19.33 11.91
N GLU A 178 -2.51 -20.55 11.83
CA GLU A 178 -3.29 -21.74 11.54
C GLU A 178 -4.39 -21.93 12.62
N GLY A 179 -5.65 -22.05 12.20
CA GLY A 179 -6.81 -22.12 13.10
C GLY A 179 -7.49 -20.78 13.44
N SER A 180 -6.93 -19.64 13.04
CA SER A 180 -7.51 -18.29 13.27
C SER A 180 -8.21 -17.68 12.03
N VAL A 181 -8.27 -18.41 10.92
CA VAL A 181 -8.71 -17.88 9.63
C VAL A 181 -10.23 -18.01 9.48
N SER A 182 -10.94 -16.90 9.64
CA SER A 182 -12.29 -16.75 9.08
C SER A 182 -12.19 -15.99 7.76
N ASN A 183 -12.71 -16.56 6.67
CA ASN A 183 -12.91 -15.82 5.42
C ASN A 183 -13.84 -14.64 5.69
N VAL A 184 -13.31 -13.42 5.64
CA VAL A 184 -14.13 -12.21 5.70
C VAL A 184 -14.62 -11.95 4.28
N ALA A 185 -15.93 -11.94 4.07
CA ALA A 185 -16.51 -11.56 2.78
C ALA A 185 -16.11 -10.11 2.47
N VAL A 186 -15.39 -9.91 1.36
CA VAL A 186 -15.08 -8.57 0.85
C VAL A 186 -16.29 -8.09 0.05
N ASN A 187 -16.64 -6.80 0.19
CA ASN A 187 -17.69 -6.18 -0.62
C ASN A 187 -17.36 -6.34 -2.12
N ALA A 188 -18.32 -6.80 -2.93
CA ALA A 188 -18.13 -7.05 -4.37
C ALA A 188 -17.67 -5.81 -5.17
N ASN A 189 -18.07 -4.60 -4.74
CA ASN A 189 -17.60 -3.36 -5.38
C ASN A 189 -16.13 -3.07 -5.03
N LEU A 190 -15.69 -3.42 -3.82
CA LEU A 190 -14.29 -3.33 -3.44
C LEU A 190 -13.43 -4.35 -4.19
N SER A 191 -13.92 -5.57 -4.39
CA SER A 191 -13.15 -6.60 -5.11
C SER A 191 -12.94 -6.21 -6.58
N LEU A 192 -13.98 -5.75 -7.28
CA LEU A 192 -13.87 -5.28 -8.66
C LEU A 192 -12.91 -4.08 -8.81
N TRP A 193 -12.90 -3.18 -7.83
CA TRP A 193 -11.94 -2.07 -7.81
C TRP A 193 -10.51 -2.56 -7.64
N ARG A 194 -10.26 -3.48 -6.70
CA ARG A 194 -8.92 -4.05 -6.48
C ARG A 194 -8.38 -4.70 -7.75
N GLU A 195 -9.20 -5.52 -8.40
CA GLU A 195 -8.82 -6.16 -9.67
C GLU A 195 -8.47 -5.14 -10.76
N TYR A 196 -9.25 -4.08 -10.91
CA TYR A 196 -8.97 -3.01 -11.87
C TYR A 196 -7.67 -2.28 -11.55
N LYS A 197 -7.43 -1.96 -10.27
CA LYS A 197 -6.22 -1.27 -9.82
C LYS A 197 -4.97 -2.13 -9.97
N ASP A 198 -5.06 -3.40 -9.59
CA ASP A 198 -3.95 -4.34 -9.74
C ASP A 198 -3.53 -4.45 -11.20
N ALA A 199 -4.51 -4.55 -12.13
CA ALA A 199 -4.23 -4.53 -13.57
C ALA A 199 -3.61 -3.21 -14.05
N TYR A 200 -4.10 -2.06 -13.58
CA TYR A 200 -3.55 -0.74 -13.92
C TYR A 200 -2.09 -0.61 -13.44
N TYR A 201 -1.80 -0.97 -12.19
CA TYR A 201 -0.46 -0.87 -11.63
C TYR A 201 0.49 -1.93 -12.17
N GLU A 202 0.04 -3.14 -12.48
CA GLU A 202 0.86 -4.16 -13.15
C GLU A 202 1.42 -3.69 -14.50
N ILE A 203 0.65 -2.88 -15.24
CA ILE A 203 1.11 -2.31 -16.51
C ILE A 203 2.15 -1.21 -16.22
N LYS A 204 1.85 -0.31 -15.28
CA LYS A 204 2.70 0.85 -14.96
C LYS A 204 4.05 0.47 -14.35
N THR A 205 4.08 -0.54 -13.47
CA THR A 205 5.30 -1.00 -12.79
C THR A 205 6.23 -1.81 -13.70
N ARG A 206 5.83 -2.14 -14.94
CA ARG A 206 6.72 -2.76 -15.92
C ARG A 206 7.63 -1.76 -16.64
N THR A 207 7.25 -0.48 -16.67
CA THR A 207 7.89 0.53 -17.53
C THR A 207 8.50 1.71 -16.78
N GLU A 208 8.21 1.89 -15.48
CA GLU A 208 8.59 3.09 -14.71
C GLU A 208 9.32 2.78 -13.38
N THR A 209 10.26 3.64 -13.00
CA THR A 209 10.87 3.70 -11.66
C THR A 209 10.13 4.69 -10.78
N GLY A 210 9.34 4.22 -9.81
CA GLY A 210 8.43 5.08 -9.06
C GLY A 210 7.32 5.68 -9.94
N MET A 211 6.32 6.32 -9.34
CA MET A 211 5.35 7.13 -10.09
C MET A 211 5.95 8.50 -10.31
N GLY A 212 6.76 8.68 -11.36
CA GLY A 212 7.43 9.95 -11.66
C GLY A 212 6.49 11.15 -11.54
N CYS A 213 6.91 12.22 -10.86
CA CYS A 213 6.04 13.38 -10.62
C CYS A 213 5.97 14.39 -11.78
N GLN A 214 6.56 14.10 -12.93
CA GLN A 214 6.45 14.99 -14.09
C GLN A 214 5.12 14.71 -14.80
N LEU A 215 4.27 15.73 -14.87
CA LEU A 215 3.13 15.76 -15.77
C LEU A 215 3.68 16.09 -17.15
N ASP A 216 3.55 15.17 -18.11
CA ASP A 216 3.80 15.45 -19.53
C ASP A 216 2.83 16.51 -20.08
#